data_AF-A0A0J7IWI5-F1
#
_entry.id   AF-A0A0J7IWI5-F1
#
_cell.length_a   1.000
_cell.length_b   1.000
_cell.length_c   1.000
_cell.angle_alpha   90.00
_cell.angle_beta   90.00
_cell.angle_gamma   90.00
#
_symmetry.space_group_name_H-M   'P 1'
#
loop_
_entity.id
_entity.type
_entity.pdbx_description
1 polymer ?
#
loop_
_entity_poly.entity_id
_entity_poly.type
_entity_poly.pdbx_seq_one_letter_code
_entity_poly.pdbx_strand_id
1 'polypeptide(L)' 'MENDKIALTFAESKGFISVDFQEKWNGFDVYIAQPEDMLIIGYPTFILVKDGVARENKTSEIYSLMHFTEVPPDTTESLG' A
#
# COMPACT_ATOMS: atom_id res chain seq x y z
N MET A 1 -1.15 -15.01 -5.99
CA MET A 1 -2.45 -15.71 -6.11
C MET A 1 -3.13 -15.93 -4.77
N GLU A 2 -2.45 -16.37 -3.70
CA GLU A 2 -3.07 -16.47 -2.36
C GLU A 2 -3.24 -15.09 -1.70
N ASN A 3 -2.20 -14.25 -1.72
CA ASN A 3 -2.26 -12.90 -1.15
C ASN A 3 -3.30 -11.99 -1.83
N ASP A 4 -3.53 -12.15 -3.14
CA ASP A 4 -4.54 -11.40 -3.88
C ASP A 4 -5.96 -11.68 -3.36
N LYS A 5 -6.24 -12.94 -3.01
CA LYS A 5 -7.53 -13.33 -2.42
C LYS A 5 -7.67 -12.77 -1.01
N ILE A 6 -6.60 -12.84 -0.22
CA ILE A 6 -6.58 -12.30 1.14
C ILE A 6 -6.81 -10.78 1.11
N ALA A 7 -6.14 -10.07 0.19
CA ALA A 7 -6.34 -8.65 -0.04
C ALA A 7 -7.78 -8.33 -0.44
N LEU A 8 -8.33 -9.06 -1.43
CA LEU A 8 -9.70 -8.86 -1.91
C LEU A 8 -10.73 -9.12 -0.82
N THR A 9 -10.67 -10.26 -0.14
CA THR A 9 -11.60 -10.59 0.96
C THR A 9 -11.54 -9.56 2.09
N PHE A 10 -10.34 -9.06 2.41
CA PHE A 10 -10.21 -7.97 3.37
C PHE A 10 -10.84 -6.67 2.86
N ALA A 11 -10.64 -6.32 1.58
CA ALA A 11 -11.26 -5.14 0.95
C ALA A 11 -12.79 -5.22 0.93
N GLU A 12 -13.35 -6.38 0.56
CA GLU A 12 -14.78 -6.66 0.55
C GLU A 12 -15.39 -6.50 1.95
N SER A 13 -14.70 -6.96 3.00
CA SER A 13 -15.13 -6.76 4.40
C SER A 13 -15.22 -5.30 4.82
N LYS A 14 -14.58 -4.40 4.05
CA LYS A 14 -14.55 -2.95 4.26
C LYS A 14 -15.45 -2.19 3.29
N GLY A 15 -16.15 -2.88 2.37
CA GLY A 15 -17.05 -2.29 1.39
C GLY A 15 -16.38 -1.87 0.08
N PHE A 16 -15.15 -2.32 -0.19
CA PHE A 16 -14.52 -2.19 -1.50
C PHE A 16 -14.88 -3.39 -2.38
N ILE A 17 -14.85 -3.20 -3.70
CA ILE A 17 -15.26 -4.26 -4.66
C ILE A 17 -14.09 -4.87 -5.43
N SER A 18 -12.95 -4.18 -5.46
CA SER A 18 -11.76 -4.64 -6.16
C SER A 18 -10.49 -4.17 -5.47
N VAL A 19 -9.41 -4.88 -5.78
CA VAL A 19 -8.05 -4.54 -5.36
C VAL A 19 -7.12 -4.60 -6.56
N ASP A 20 -6.22 -3.62 -6.66
CA ASP A 20 -5.15 -3.59 -7.66
C ASP A 20 -3.80 -3.75 -6.98
N PHE A 21 -3.08 -4.80 -7.33
CA PHE A 21 -1.70 -4.97 -6.89
C PHE A 21 -0.82 -3.84 -7.44
N GLN A 22 -0.01 -3.23 -6.58
CA GLN A 22 0.92 -2.18 -6.95
C GLN A 22 2.34 -2.73 -7.04
N GLU A 23 2.88 -3.13 -5.89
CA GLU A 23 4.27 -3.53 -5.76
C GLU A 23 4.49 -4.39 -4.51
N LYS A 24 5.71 -4.93 -4.40
CA LYS A 24 6.19 -5.54 -3.16
C LYS A 24 7.08 -4.55 -2.42
N TRP A 25 6.71 -4.20 -1.19
CA TRP A 25 7.44 -3.24 -0.37
C TRP A 25 7.75 -3.82 1.01
N ASN A 26 9.02 -3.88 1.40
CA ASN A 26 9.48 -4.37 2.71
C ASN A 26 8.90 -5.75 3.13
N GLY A 27 8.74 -6.65 2.15
CA GLY A 27 8.15 -7.97 2.34
C GLY A 27 6.63 -8.00 2.44
N PHE A 28 5.95 -6.88 2.17
CA PHE A 28 4.50 -6.79 2.01
C PHE A 28 4.14 -6.75 0.52
N ASP A 29 3.04 -7.39 0.16
CA ASP A 29 2.35 -7.16 -1.11
C ASP A 29 1.39 -5.98 -0.90
N VAL A 30 1.56 -4.93 -1.69
CA VAL A 30 0.81 -3.69 -1.60
C VAL A 30 -0.31 -3.69 -2.63
N TYR A 31 -1.53 -3.44 -2.16
CA TYR A 31 -2.73 -3.36 -2.97
C TYR A 31 -3.43 -2.01 -2.76
N ILE A 32 -4.10 -1.51 -3.79
CA ILE A 32 -5.02 -0.37 -3.69
C ILE A 32 -6.44 -0.91 -3.76
N ALA A 33 -7.25 -0.62 -2.76
CA ALA A 33 -8.67 -0.97 -2.75
C ALA A 33 -9.49 0.09 -3.48
N GLN A 34 -10.41 -0.36 -4.33
CA GLN A 34 -11.27 0.50 -5.12
C GLN A 34 -12.74 0.32 -4.71
N PRO A 35 -13.46 1.43 -4.45
CA PRO A 35 -14.90 1.39 -4.24
C PRO A 35 -15.65 1.19 -5.56
N GLU A 36 -16.92 0.79 -5.46
CA GLU A 36 -17.81 0.63 -6.63
C GLU A 36 -18.03 1.94 -7.39
N ASP A 37 -18.14 3.04 -6.65
CA ASP A 37 -18.24 4.40 -7.18
C ASP A 37 -16.88 5.10 -7.13
N MET A 38 -16.26 5.30 -8.30
CA MET A 38 -15.06 6.15 -8.45
C MET A 38 -15.28 7.62 -8.05
N LEU A 39 -16.54 8.04 -7.82
CA LEU A 39 -16.91 9.38 -7.38
C LEU A 39 -16.65 9.64 -5.89
N ILE A 40 -16.17 8.65 -5.13
CA ILE A 40 -15.72 8.89 -3.76
C ILE A 40 -14.44 9.75 -3.82
N ILE A 41 -14.60 11.04 -3.52
CA ILE A 41 -13.52 12.01 -3.28
C ILE A 41 -12.87 11.64 -1.92
N GLY A 42 -12.12 10.55 -1.90
CA GLY A 42 -11.43 10.02 -0.73
C GLY A 42 -10.01 9.60 -1.08
N TYR A 43 -9.14 9.56 -0.07
CA TYR A 43 -7.77 9.08 -0.26
C TYR A 43 -7.77 7.59 -0.64
N PRO A 44 -6.86 7.15 -1.54
CA PRO A 44 -6.76 5.74 -1.91
C PRO A 44 -6.47 4.89 -0.66
N THR A 45 -7.27 3.85 -0.45
CA THR A 45 -7.07 2.93 0.67
C THR A 45 -6.10 1.85 0.25
N PHE A 46 -5.02 1.69 1.01
CA PHE A 46 -4.02 0.67 0.74
C PHE A 46 -4.24 -0.55 1.64
N ILE A 47 -4.04 -1.73 1.07
CA ILE A 47 -4.05 -2.99 1.79
C ILE A 47 -2.65 -3.58 1.69
N LEU A 48 -2.06 -3.88 2.85
CA LEU A 48 -0.78 -4.56 2.94
C LEU A 48 -1.01 -6.01 3.34
N VAL A 49 -0.47 -6.95 2.55
CA VAL A 49 -0.55 -8.38 2.85
C VAL A 49 0.84 -8.94 3.08
N LYS A 50 1.04 -9.64 4.20
CA LYS A 50 2.28 -10.36 4.50
C LYS A 50 1.99 -11.57 5.36
N ASP A 51 2.64 -12.69 5.07
CA ASP A 51 2.51 -13.94 5.82
C ASP A 51 1.03 -14.36 6.04
N GLY A 52 0.19 -14.14 5.02
CA GLY A 52 -1.24 -14.47 5.05
C GLY A 52 -2.13 -13.50 5.83
N VAL A 53 -1.60 -12.38 6.32
CA VAL A 53 -2.34 -11.38 7.10
C VAL A 53 -2.50 -10.09 6.30
N ALA A 54 -3.73 -9.63 6.13
CA ALA A 54 -4.05 -8.32 5.55
C ALA A 54 -4.27 -7.25 6.61
N ARG A 55 -3.84 -6.03 6.32
CA ARG A 55 -4.16 -4.83 7.09
C ARG A 55 -4.42 -3.64 6.19
N GLU A 56 -5.33 -2.78 6.63
CA GLU A 56 -5.57 -1.48 6.03
C GLU A 56 -4.44 -0.53 6.45
N ASN A 57 -4.01 0.33 5.53
CA ASN A 57 -3.07 1.39 5.83
C ASN A 57 -3.49 2.69 5.14
N LYS A 58 -3.36 3.81 5.84
CA LYS A 58 -3.74 5.11 5.30
C LYS A 58 -2.67 5.62 4.36
N THR A 59 -3.07 6.39 3.36
CA THR A 59 -2.17 7.02 2.39
C THR A 59 -1.05 7.81 3.08
N SER A 60 -1.33 8.57 4.13
CA SER A 60 -0.32 9.32 4.89
C SER A 60 0.78 8.43 5.49
N GLU A 61 0.40 7.24 5.95
CA GLU A 61 1.34 6.26 6.51
C GLU A 61 2.10 5.56 5.39
N ILE A 62 1.42 5.21 4.29
CA ILE A 62 2.02 4.60 3.09
C ILE A 62 3.06 5.53 2.44
N TYR A 63 2.77 6.81 2.27
CA TYR A 63 3.75 7.77 1.74
C TYR A 63 4.94 7.93 2.70
N SER A 64 4.69 8.01 4.01
CA SER A 64 5.78 8.01 5.00
C SER A 64 6.59 6.71 4.96
N LEU A 65 5.95 5.57 4.66
CA LEU A 65 6.63 4.27 4.56
C LEU A 65 7.42 4.15 3.24
N MET A 66 6.89 4.61 2.12
CA MET A 66 7.51 4.51 0.79
C MET A 66 8.60 5.59 0.54
N HIS A 67 8.47 6.78 1.12
CA HIS A 67 9.47 7.86 0.95
C HIS A 67 10.69 7.75 1.87
N PHE A 68 10.63 6.99 2.97
CA PHE A 68 11.81 6.78 3.83
C PHE A 68 12.84 5.81 3.24
N THR A 69 12.57 5.21 2.07
CA THR A 69 13.56 4.43 1.31
C THR A 69 14.30 5.23 0.24
N GLU A 70 14.00 6.53 0.08
CA GLU A 70 15.00 7.43 -0.50
C GLU A 70 16.11 7.57 0.57
N VAL A 71 17.10 6.68 0.51
CA VAL A 71 18.41 6.94 1.13
C VAL A 71 18.73 8.38 0.74
N PRO A 72 18.85 9.33 1.70
CA PRO A 72 19.27 10.67 1.34
C PRO A 72 20.53 10.49 0.50
N PRO A 73 20.63 11.07 -0.70
CA PRO A 73 21.79 10.88 -1.55
C PRO A 73 23.00 11.12 -0.66
N ASP A 74 23.83 10.09 -0.54
CA ASP A 74 25.01 10.03 0.30
C ASP A 74 25.69 11.41 0.23
N THR A 75 25.47 12.27 1.23
CA THR A 75 26.18 13.53 1.32
C THR A 75 27.58 13.14 1.78
N THR A 76 28.32 12.56 0.85
CA THR A 76 29.77 12.52 0.90
C THR A 76 30.20 13.97 0.94
N GLU A 77 30.55 14.39 2.15
CA GLU A 77 31.30 15.59 2.42
C GLU A 77 32.36 15.79 1.33
N SER A 78 32.20 16.85 0.54
CA SER A 78 33.34 17.53 -0.06
C SER A 78 33.39 18.91 0.58
N LEU A 79 34.01 18.96 1.76
CA LEU A 79 34.69 20.15 2.22
C LEU A 79 35.92 20.33 1.33
N GLY A 80 35.78 21.19 0.31
CA GLY A 80 36.86 21.68 -0.55
C GLY A 80 36.81 23.19 -0.61
#